data_AF-A0A9N8KSG9-F1
#
_entry.id   AF-A0A9N8KSG9-F1
#
_cell.length_a   1.000
_cell.length_b   1.000
_cell.length_c   1.000
_cell.angle_alpha   90.00
_cell.angle_beta   90.00
_cell.angle_gamma   90.00
#
_symmetry.space_group_name_H-M   'P 1'
#
loop_
_entity.id
_entity.type
_entity.pdbx_description
1 polymer ?
#
loop_
_entity_poly.entity_id
_entity_poly.type
_entity_poly.pdbx_seq_one_letter_code
_entity_poly.pdbx_strand_id
1 'polypeptide(L)'
;MTISTRTLVQVAAWGGLVVAGTGFYLQQRVVDRVRSYDYYKHALKKLRAHSGAVQYLGEPIKDRRFKLSDSENNFSDGKTARFSIPVSGPKDRGTYYFWAERNNEEWKITRAELELKSNKDARLAMQGKNTTVDLLNDSCICGLVVSVDGYMNMTFENAVYCDPQGNEYYFENIFLQSRNIRYVHVPEDISILSAIKKEIGGNKKRIPDKKAVNSSRKVKKALKQHMDTVASLE
;
A
#
# COMPACT_ATOMS: atom_id res chain seq x y z
N MET A 1 -58.53 -14.10 -8.48
CA MET A 1 -57.50 -14.97 -9.10
C MET A 1 -56.39 -15.17 -8.09
N THR A 2 -56.17 -16.40 -7.61
CA THR A 2 -55.04 -16.72 -6.72
C THR A 2 -53.82 -17.02 -7.59
N ILE A 3 -52.84 -16.12 -7.60
CA ILE A 3 -51.61 -16.31 -8.37
C ILE A 3 -50.78 -17.40 -7.71
N SER A 4 -50.29 -18.36 -8.51
CA SER A 4 -49.47 -19.47 -8.01
C SER A 4 -48.13 -18.96 -7.48
N THR A 5 -47.71 -19.44 -6.30
CA THR A 5 -46.41 -19.09 -5.71
C THR A 5 -45.24 -19.42 -6.65
N ARG A 6 -45.38 -20.45 -7.50
CA ARG A 6 -44.38 -20.84 -8.49
C ARG A 6 -44.21 -19.79 -9.60
N THR A 7 -45.30 -19.20 -10.08
CA THR A 7 -45.24 -18.09 -11.05
C THR A 7 -44.63 -16.83 -10.44
N LEU A 8 -44.88 -16.57 -9.14
CA LEU A 8 -44.28 -15.45 -8.43
C LEU A 8 -42.76 -15.60 -8.30
N VAL A 9 -42.29 -16.81 -7.95
CA VAL A 9 -40.85 -17.13 -7.85
C VAL A 9 -40.14 -16.95 -9.21
N GLN A 10 -40.77 -17.35 -10.31
CA GLN A 10 -40.19 -17.17 -11.66
C GLN A 10 -40.06 -15.69 -12.03
N VAL A 11 -41.09 -14.88 -11.76
CA VAL A 11 -41.04 -13.42 -12.02
C VAL A 11 -39.98 -12.75 -11.15
N ALA A 12 -39.90 -13.12 -9.87
CA ALA A 12 -38.86 -12.61 -8.97
C ALA A 12 -37.45 -13.00 -9.43
N ALA A 13 -37.26 -14.22 -9.94
CA ALA A 13 -35.98 -14.68 -10.47
C ALA A 13 -35.54 -13.87 -11.71
N TRP A 14 -36.44 -13.67 -12.68
CA TRP A 14 -36.15 -12.85 -13.86
C TRP A 14 -35.92 -11.37 -13.51
N GLY A 15 -36.74 -10.81 -12.60
CA GLY A 15 -36.54 -9.46 -12.09
C GLY A 15 -35.17 -9.27 -11.44
N GLY A 16 -34.74 -10.24 -10.62
CA GLY A 16 -33.41 -10.25 -10.00
C GLY A 16 -32.27 -10.25 -11.02
N LEU A 17 -32.36 -11.06 -12.07
CA LEU A 17 -31.36 -11.10 -13.14
C LEU A 17 -31.25 -9.78 -13.90
N VAL A 18 -32.39 -9.16 -14.23
CA VAL A 18 -32.41 -7.86 -14.94
C VAL A 18 -31.77 -6.77 -14.09
N VAL A 19 -32.11 -6.71 -12.80
CA VAL A 19 -31.54 -5.70 -11.87
C VAL A 19 -30.03 -5.92 -11.70
N ALA A 20 -29.58 -7.16 -11.50
CA ALA A 20 -28.16 -7.48 -11.37
C ALA A 20 -27.37 -7.16 -12.65
N GLY A 21 -27.90 -7.53 -13.82
CA GLY A 21 -27.29 -7.24 -15.12
C GLY A 21 -27.18 -5.74 -15.39
N THR A 22 -28.25 -4.99 -15.11
CA THR A 22 -28.28 -3.52 -15.27
C THR A 22 -27.27 -2.86 -14.34
N GLY A 23 -27.19 -3.28 -13.08
CA GLY A 23 -26.20 -2.76 -12.13
C GLY A 23 -24.76 -3.03 -12.58
N PHE A 24 -24.48 -4.23 -13.09
CA PHE A 24 -23.17 -4.58 -13.63
C PHE A 24 -22.79 -3.70 -14.83
N TYR A 25 -23.73 -3.53 -15.78
CA TYR A 25 -23.55 -2.72 -16.99
C TYR A 25 -23.29 -1.24 -16.66
N LEU A 26 -24.08 -0.64 -15.78
CA LEU A 26 -23.91 0.76 -15.36
C LEU A 26 -22.54 0.97 -14.72
N GLN A 27 -22.11 0.05 -13.85
CA GLN A 27 -20.80 0.15 -13.23
C GLN A 27 -19.66 0.03 -14.26
N GLN A 28 -19.82 -0.79 -15.30
CA GLN A 28 -18.85 -0.88 -16.41
C GLN A 28 -18.78 0.43 -17.20
N ARG A 29 -19.94 0.98 -17.58
CA ARG A 29 -20.05 2.26 -18.30
C ARG A 29 -19.39 3.42 -17.55
N VAL A 30 -19.53 3.45 -16.23
CA VAL A 30 -18.89 4.49 -15.39
C VAL A 30 -17.37 4.35 -15.41
N VAL A 31 -16.83 3.13 -15.29
CA VAL A 31 -15.38 2.90 -15.37
C VAL A 31 -14.84 3.27 -16.76
N ASP A 32 -15.55 2.90 -17.82
CA ASP A 32 -15.11 3.21 -19.20
C ASP A 32 -15.15 4.72 -19.48
N ARG A 33 -16.09 5.45 -18.89
CA ARG A 33 -16.08 6.92 -18.90
C ARG A 33 -14.82 7.47 -18.23
N VAL A 34 -14.42 6.94 -17.08
CA VAL A 34 -13.18 7.39 -16.41
C VAL A 34 -11.96 7.10 -17.27
N ARG A 35 -11.90 5.93 -17.90
CA ARG A 35 -10.81 5.55 -18.81
C ARG A 35 -10.69 6.44 -20.04
N SER A 36 -11.78 7.10 -20.43
CA SER A 36 -11.80 8.00 -21.57
C SER A 36 -11.11 9.35 -21.31
N TYR A 37 -10.95 9.76 -20.05
CA TYR A 37 -10.31 11.02 -19.69
C TYR A 37 -8.81 11.05 -20.03
N ASP A 38 -8.33 12.22 -20.43
CA ASP A 38 -6.95 12.37 -20.92
C ASP A 38 -5.93 12.11 -19.82
N TYR A 39 -6.15 12.64 -18.62
CA TYR A 39 -5.26 12.39 -17.48
C TYR A 39 -5.10 10.89 -17.17
N TYR A 40 -6.15 10.10 -17.37
CA TYR A 40 -6.13 8.66 -17.13
C TYR A 40 -5.26 7.95 -18.18
N LYS A 41 -5.46 8.29 -19.45
CA LYS A 41 -4.64 7.79 -20.57
C LYS A 41 -3.18 8.17 -20.42
N HIS A 42 -2.90 9.43 -20.07
CA HIS A 42 -1.55 9.92 -19.81
C HIS A 42 -0.89 9.20 -18.63
N ALA A 43 -1.64 8.95 -17.54
CA ALA A 43 -1.11 8.27 -16.36
C ALA A 43 -0.75 6.81 -16.67
N LEU A 44 -1.58 6.08 -17.42
CA LEU A 44 -1.26 4.73 -17.87
C LEU A 44 -0.12 4.70 -18.89
N LYS A 45 -0.04 5.70 -19.78
CA LYS A 45 1.08 5.82 -20.72
C LYS A 45 2.40 6.01 -19.98
N LYS A 46 2.44 6.89 -18.97
CA LYS A 46 3.62 7.07 -18.11
C LYS A 46 3.99 5.79 -17.37
N LEU A 47 3.01 5.07 -16.81
CA LEU A 47 3.24 3.80 -16.12
C LEU A 47 3.87 2.76 -17.04
N ARG A 48 3.35 2.62 -18.27
CA ARG A 48 3.86 1.65 -19.26
C ARG A 48 5.23 2.01 -19.81
N ALA A 49 5.58 3.29 -19.87
CA ALA A 49 6.89 3.74 -20.32
C ALA A 49 7.98 3.60 -19.24
N HIS A 50 7.60 3.41 -17.97
CA HIS A 50 8.56 3.37 -16.87
C HIS A 50 9.23 1.98 -16.76
N SER A 51 10.55 1.93 -16.98
CA SER A 51 11.35 0.70 -16.96
C SER A 51 11.16 -0.12 -15.67
N GLY A 52 11.15 0.53 -14.51
CA GLY A 52 10.90 -0.14 -13.23
C GLY A 52 9.52 -0.82 -13.14
N ALA A 53 8.45 -0.16 -13.61
CA ALA A 53 7.11 -0.75 -13.59
C ALA A 53 7.02 -1.97 -14.52
N VAL A 54 7.66 -1.90 -15.69
CA VAL A 54 7.78 -3.00 -16.65
C VAL A 54 8.60 -4.15 -16.09
N GLN A 55 9.70 -3.87 -15.39
CA GLN A 55 10.55 -4.90 -14.78
C GLN A 55 9.77 -5.75 -13.76
N TYR A 56 9.00 -5.10 -12.89
CA TYR A 56 8.24 -5.76 -11.81
C TYR A 56 6.90 -6.35 -12.25
N LEU A 57 6.07 -5.62 -13.00
CA LEU A 57 4.75 -6.11 -13.43
C LEU A 57 4.85 -7.01 -14.67
N GLY A 58 5.83 -6.76 -15.55
CA GLY A 58 5.93 -7.35 -16.88
C GLY A 58 5.00 -6.67 -17.89
N GLU A 59 5.27 -6.92 -19.18
CA GLU A 59 4.41 -6.47 -20.28
C GLU A 59 3.52 -7.62 -20.78
N PRO A 60 2.24 -7.36 -21.10
CA PRO A 60 1.54 -6.07 -21.09
C PRO A 60 0.93 -5.70 -19.73
N ILE A 61 1.03 -4.42 -19.35
CA ILE A 61 0.38 -3.87 -18.14
C ILE A 61 -1.07 -3.48 -18.45
N LYS A 62 -2.02 -4.21 -17.83
CA LYS A 62 -3.47 -4.04 -17.97
C LYS A 62 -4.08 -3.46 -16.70
N ASP A 63 -4.95 -2.47 -16.84
CA ASP A 63 -5.78 -1.95 -15.75
C ASP A 63 -7.00 -2.87 -15.52
N ARG A 64 -7.45 -2.96 -14.27
CA ARG A 64 -8.60 -3.77 -13.87
C ARG A 64 -9.75 -2.87 -13.41
N ARG A 65 -10.91 -3.50 -13.21
CA ARG A 65 -12.09 -2.85 -12.64
C ARG A 65 -11.76 -2.32 -11.24
N PHE A 66 -12.05 -1.05 -10.99
CA PHE A 66 -11.95 -0.41 -9.68
C PHE A 66 -13.29 0.12 -9.21
N LYS A 67 -13.40 0.34 -7.90
CA LYS A 67 -14.61 0.86 -7.28
C LYS A 67 -14.51 2.39 -7.20
N LEU A 68 -15.33 3.07 -8.00
CA LEU A 68 -15.52 4.53 -7.86
C LEU A 68 -16.25 4.92 -6.58
N SER A 69 -16.89 3.97 -5.90
CA SER A 69 -17.54 4.20 -4.60
C SER A 69 -16.53 4.56 -3.49
N ASP A 70 -15.23 4.35 -3.71
CA ASP A 70 -14.19 4.75 -2.77
C ASP A 70 -13.83 6.23 -2.97
N SER A 71 -14.67 7.13 -2.45
CA SER A 71 -14.45 8.58 -2.55
C SER A 71 -13.20 9.06 -1.79
N GLU A 72 -12.66 8.24 -0.87
CA GLU A 72 -11.42 8.55 -0.16
C GLU A 72 -10.20 8.50 -1.07
N ASN A 73 -10.21 7.72 -2.15
CA ASN A 73 -9.07 7.54 -3.04
C ASN A 73 -9.37 7.85 -4.52
N ASN A 74 -10.64 7.75 -4.93
CA ASN A 74 -11.10 7.94 -6.30
C ASN A 74 -12.00 9.16 -6.36
N PHE A 75 -11.46 10.30 -6.81
CA PHE A 75 -12.20 11.55 -6.90
C PHE A 75 -11.68 12.43 -8.04
N SER A 76 -12.58 13.20 -8.66
CA SER A 76 -12.26 14.15 -9.71
C SER A 76 -13.21 15.34 -9.60
N ASP A 77 -12.67 16.52 -9.30
CA ASP A 77 -13.43 17.78 -9.09
C ASP A 77 -13.28 18.78 -10.23
N GLY A 78 -12.78 18.34 -11.39
CA GLY A 78 -12.48 19.23 -12.52
C GLY A 78 -11.23 20.11 -12.35
N LYS A 79 -10.77 20.36 -11.12
CA LYS A 79 -9.48 21.02 -10.80
C LYS A 79 -8.39 20.02 -10.39
N THR A 80 -8.75 19.03 -9.59
CA THR A 80 -7.86 17.96 -9.13
C THR A 80 -8.49 16.61 -9.38
N ALA A 81 -7.66 15.61 -9.63
CA ALA A 81 -8.06 14.24 -9.88
C ALA A 81 -7.10 13.30 -9.14
N ARG A 82 -7.65 12.31 -8.46
CA ARG A 82 -6.90 11.28 -7.76
C ARG A 82 -7.59 9.94 -8.00
N PHE A 83 -6.80 8.94 -8.35
CA PHE A 83 -7.32 7.60 -8.59
C PHE A 83 -6.36 6.52 -8.10
N SER A 84 -6.96 5.44 -7.62
CA SER A 84 -6.36 4.16 -7.27
C SER A 84 -6.79 3.11 -8.31
N ILE A 85 -5.87 2.76 -9.20
CA ILE A 85 -6.12 1.84 -10.30
C ILE A 85 -5.41 0.51 -10.01
N PRO A 86 -6.14 -0.61 -9.87
CA PRO A 86 -5.54 -1.92 -9.82
C PRO A 86 -4.96 -2.26 -11.20
N VAL A 87 -3.66 -2.56 -11.24
CA VAL A 87 -2.92 -2.92 -12.45
C VAL A 87 -2.37 -4.34 -12.34
N SER A 88 -2.24 -5.01 -13.48
CA SER A 88 -1.76 -6.39 -13.55
C SER A 88 -0.91 -6.55 -14.79
N GLY A 89 0.28 -7.11 -14.60
CA GLY A 89 1.05 -7.71 -15.68
C GLY A 89 1.15 -9.22 -15.50
N PRO A 90 1.96 -9.90 -16.33
CA PRO A 90 2.20 -11.34 -16.24
C PRO A 90 3.04 -11.76 -15.04
N LYS A 91 3.92 -10.88 -14.51
CA LYS A 91 4.81 -11.20 -13.38
C LYS A 91 4.15 -10.93 -12.03
N ASP A 92 3.58 -9.74 -11.86
CA ASP A 92 2.92 -9.36 -10.61
C ASP A 92 1.69 -8.46 -10.85
N ARG A 93 0.97 -8.17 -9.76
CA ARG A 93 -0.16 -7.26 -9.69
C ARG A 93 0.16 -6.14 -8.72
N GLY A 94 -0.48 -4.99 -8.90
CA GLY A 94 -0.27 -3.86 -8.03
C GLY A 94 -1.44 -2.88 -8.04
N THR A 95 -1.29 -1.82 -7.28
CA THR A 95 -2.19 -0.67 -7.27
C THR A 95 -1.40 0.55 -7.68
N TYR A 96 -1.83 1.18 -8.76
CA TYR A 96 -1.25 2.42 -9.27
C TYR A 96 -2.07 3.60 -8.76
N TYR A 97 -1.44 4.45 -7.97
CA TYR A 97 -2.02 5.69 -7.47
C TYR A 97 -1.47 6.86 -8.26
N PHE A 98 -2.33 7.75 -8.72
CA PHE A 98 -1.86 9.00 -9.32
C PHE A 98 -2.74 10.18 -8.90
N TRP A 99 -2.11 11.34 -8.89
CA TRP A 99 -2.69 12.65 -8.63
C TRP A 99 -2.43 13.52 -9.85
N ALA A 100 -3.46 14.20 -10.31
CA ALA A 100 -3.38 15.14 -11.41
C ALA A 100 -4.09 16.44 -11.04
N GLU A 101 -3.53 17.54 -11.53
CA GLU A 101 -4.07 18.88 -11.35
C GLU A 101 -4.25 19.52 -12.73
N ARG A 102 -5.31 20.31 -12.87
CA ARG A 102 -5.60 21.05 -14.09
C ARG A 102 -5.00 22.45 -13.99
N ASN A 103 -4.02 22.74 -14.84
CA ASN A 103 -3.40 24.06 -14.94
C ASN A 103 -3.71 24.65 -16.32
N ASN A 104 -4.38 25.81 -16.36
CA ASN A 104 -4.74 26.52 -17.59
C ASN A 104 -5.28 25.58 -18.69
N GLU A 105 -6.29 24.79 -18.32
CA GLU A 105 -7.01 23.80 -19.15
C GLU A 105 -6.30 22.45 -19.40
N GLU A 106 -5.00 22.35 -19.20
CA GLU A 106 -4.23 21.11 -19.38
C GLU A 106 -4.11 20.31 -18.06
N TRP A 107 -4.28 18.98 -18.12
CA TRP A 107 -4.10 18.10 -16.97
C TRP A 107 -2.64 17.66 -16.82
N LYS A 108 -2.02 17.97 -15.68
CA LYS A 108 -0.66 17.54 -15.34
C LYS A 108 -0.68 16.58 -14.17
N ILE A 109 0.00 15.45 -14.31
CA ILE A 109 0.19 14.46 -13.25
C ILE A 109 1.25 15.00 -12.29
N THR A 110 0.86 15.32 -11.06
CA THR A 110 1.75 15.85 -10.01
C THR A 110 2.48 14.76 -9.27
N ARG A 111 1.83 13.61 -9.05
CA ARG A 111 2.42 12.45 -8.36
C ARG A 111 1.88 11.15 -8.93
N ALA A 112 2.73 10.13 -8.99
CA ALA A 112 2.36 8.78 -9.38
C ALA A 112 3.16 7.76 -8.57
N GLU A 113 2.49 6.76 -8.00
CA GLU A 113 3.09 5.72 -7.17
C GLU A 113 2.53 4.35 -7.57
N LEU A 114 3.40 3.33 -7.63
CA LEU A 114 3.02 1.95 -7.89
C LEU A 114 3.28 1.09 -6.65
N GLU A 115 2.22 0.58 -6.05
CA GLU A 115 2.27 -0.40 -4.96
C GLU A 115 2.21 -1.80 -5.55
N LEU A 116 3.21 -2.65 -5.32
CA LEU A 116 3.20 -4.04 -5.76
C LEU A 116 2.51 -4.94 -4.73
N LYS A 117 1.78 -5.95 -5.18
CA LYS A 117 1.10 -6.89 -4.29
C LYS A 117 2.10 -7.85 -3.64
N SER A 118 3.13 -8.28 -4.37
CA SER A 118 4.18 -9.15 -3.84
C SER A 118 5.13 -8.43 -2.88
N ASN A 119 5.21 -7.10 -2.96
CA ASN A 119 6.11 -6.29 -2.14
C ASN A 119 5.34 -5.12 -1.49
N LYS A 120 4.37 -5.48 -0.63
CA LYS A 120 3.63 -4.51 0.20
C LYS A 120 4.50 -3.81 1.24
N ASP A 121 5.70 -4.33 1.48
CA ASP A 121 6.64 -3.89 2.51
C ASP A 121 7.82 -3.06 1.94
N ALA A 122 7.80 -2.72 0.64
CA ALA A 122 8.91 -2.06 -0.08
C ALA A 122 9.21 -0.60 0.31
N ARG A 123 8.65 -0.11 1.42
CA ARG A 123 8.98 1.23 1.92
C ARG A 123 9.60 1.06 3.28
N LEU A 124 10.84 0.61 3.28
CA LEU A 124 11.76 0.95 4.36
C LEU A 124 12.63 2.06 3.80
N ALA A 125 12.76 3.16 4.54
CA ALA A 125 13.42 4.38 4.06
C ALA A 125 14.87 4.18 3.59
N MET A 126 15.48 3.06 3.98
CA MET A 126 16.84 2.65 3.67
C MET A 126 16.95 1.80 2.40
N GLN A 127 15.84 1.29 1.87
CA GLN A 127 15.84 0.41 0.70
C GLN A 127 16.17 1.20 -0.58
N GLY A 128 17.06 0.65 -1.40
CA GLY A 128 17.56 1.26 -2.64
C GLY A 128 18.67 2.30 -2.44
N LYS A 129 19.34 2.31 -1.28
CA LYS A 129 20.43 3.24 -0.98
C LYS A 129 21.71 2.54 -0.61
N ASN A 130 22.84 3.17 -0.94
CA ASN A 130 24.14 2.70 -0.49
C ASN A 130 24.31 3.08 0.97
N THR A 131 24.58 2.10 1.81
CA THR A 131 24.69 2.26 3.25
C THR A 131 25.81 1.39 3.78
N THR A 132 26.44 1.84 4.87
CA THR A 132 27.39 1.06 5.65
C THR A 132 26.69 0.48 6.88
N VAL A 133 26.98 -0.76 7.22
CA VAL A 133 26.45 -1.45 8.40
C VAL A 133 27.62 -2.03 9.18
N ASP A 134 27.74 -1.63 10.44
CA ASP A 134 28.72 -2.19 11.36
C ASP A 134 28.12 -3.42 12.03
N LEU A 135 28.90 -4.50 12.05
CA LEU A 135 28.51 -5.77 12.63
C LEU A 135 29.07 -5.92 14.05
N LEU A 136 28.48 -6.84 14.81
CA LEU A 136 28.87 -7.11 16.20
C LEU A 136 30.28 -7.68 16.35
N ASN A 137 30.84 -8.24 15.29
CA ASN A 137 32.19 -8.80 15.28
C ASN A 137 33.24 -7.78 14.80
N ASP A 138 32.96 -6.47 14.91
CA ASP A 138 33.83 -5.38 14.45
C ASP A 138 34.16 -5.42 12.94
N SER A 139 33.35 -6.14 12.17
CA SER A 139 33.37 -6.08 10.70
C SER A 139 32.39 -5.04 10.20
N CYS A 140 32.53 -4.56 8.98
CA CYS A 140 31.54 -3.68 8.36
C CYS A 140 31.17 -4.14 6.95
N ILE A 141 29.98 -3.75 6.51
CA ILE A 141 29.49 -4.01 5.15
C ILE A 141 29.03 -2.71 4.54
N CYS A 142 29.51 -2.45 3.34
CA CYS A 142 29.13 -1.29 2.53
C CYS A 142 28.49 -1.78 1.24
N GLY A 143 27.28 -1.35 0.91
CA GLY A 143 26.66 -1.74 -0.36
C GLY A 143 25.26 -1.17 -0.55
N LEU A 144 24.60 -1.57 -1.65
CA LEU A 144 23.23 -1.17 -1.95
C LEU A 144 22.24 -2.04 -1.16
N VAL A 145 21.42 -1.42 -0.30
CA VAL A 145 20.39 -2.14 0.45
C VAL A 145 19.24 -2.52 -0.48
N VAL A 146 19.04 -3.82 -0.74
CA VAL A 146 17.98 -4.32 -1.63
C VAL A 146 16.67 -4.53 -0.90
N SER A 147 16.73 -5.06 0.32
CA SER A 147 15.55 -5.33 1.14
C SER A 147 15.92 -5.32 2.61
N VAL A 148 15.01 -4.82 3.44
CA VAL A 148 15.09 -4.91 4.89
C VAL A 148 13.78 -5.52 5.38
N ASP A 149 13.80 -6.32 6.43
CA ASP A 149 12.58 -6.87 7.03
C ASP A 149 12.26 -6.23 8.39
N GLY A 150 11.11 -6.60 8.97
CA GLY A 150 10.68 -6.10 10.28
C GLY A 150 11.52 -6.60 11.47
N TYR A 151 12.45 -7.53 11.23
CA TYR A 151 13.40 -8.02 12.22
C TYR A 151 14.80 -7.43 12.05
N MET A 152 15.00 -6.50 11.11
CA MET A 152 16.28 -5.93 10.67
C MET A 152 17.23 -6.89 9.94
N ASN A 153 16.73 -7.99 9.37
CA ASN A 153 17.53 -8.70 8.37
C ASN A 153 17.63 -7.86 7.11
N MET A 154 18.82 -7.83 6.51
CA MET A 154 19.13 -6.96 5.38
C MET A 154 19.77 -7.76 4.26
N THR A 155 19.39 -7.45 3.02
CA THR A 155 20.06 -7.98 1.83
C THR A 155 20.75 -6.83 1.12
N PHE A 156 22.01 -7.02 0.76
CA PHE A 156 22.82 -6.07 0.02
C PHE A 156 23.19 -6.62 -1.36
N GLU A 157 23.21 -5.72 -2.35
CA GLU A 157 23.76 -5.96 -3.69
C GLU A 157 25.05 -5.13 -3.88
N ASN A 158 25.99 -5.67 -4.67
CA ASN A 158 27.29 -5.04 -4.97
C ASN A 158 27.99 -4.52 -3.69
N ALA A 159 28.15 -5.42 -2.73
CA ALA A 159 28.59 -5.09 -1.38
C ALA A 159 30.05 -5.45 -1.15
N VAL A 160 30.71 -4.67 -0.29
CA VAL A 160 32.05 -4.93 0.22
C VAL A 160 31.92 -5.25 1.70
N TYR A 161 32.39 -6.42 2.10
CA TYR A 161 32.55 -6.81 3.49
C TYR A 161 34.01 -6.54 3.89
N CYS A 162 34.19 -5.75 4.94
CA CYS A 162 35.50 -5.52 5.54
C CYS A 162 35.57 -6.29 6.85
N ASP A 163 36.56 -7.17 6.97
CA ASP A 163 36.82 -7.87 8.22
C ASP A 163 37.48 -6.95 9.26
N PRO A 164 37.62 -7.38 10.53
CA PRO A 164 38.24 -6.56 11.58
C PRO A 164 39.74 -6.33 11.38
N GLN A 165 40.38 -7.10 10.48
CA GLN A 165 41.78 -6.96 10.11
C GLN A 165 41.97 -5.97 8.96
N GLY A 166 40.88 -5.48 8.36
CA GLY A 166 40.88 -4.53 7.24
C GLY A 166 40.93 -5.19 5.86
N ASN A 167 40.76 -6.51 5.74
CA ASN A 167 40.66 -7.15 4.43
C ASN A 167 39.26 -6.95 3.83
N GLU A 168 39.21 -6.63 2.54
CA GLU A 168 37.98 -6.39 1.79
C GLU A 168 37.58 -7.60 0.94
N TYR A 169 36.30 -7.94 0.99
CA TYR A 169 35.71 -9.04 0.23
C TYR A 169 34.47 -8.55 -0.52
N TYR A 170 34.49 -8.72 -1.84
CA TYR A 170 33.42 -8.24 -2.73
C TYR A 170 32.37 -9.33 -2.94
N PHE A 171 31.11 -8.95 -2.82
CA PHE A 171 29.95 -9.82 -2.99
C PHE A 171 28.93 -9.18 -3.91
N GLU A 172 28.48 -9.91 -4.93
CA GLU A 172 27.35 -9.46 -5.75
C GLU A 172 26.06 -9.38 -4.92
N ASN A 173 25.87 -10.35 -4.01
CA ASN A 173 24.73 -10.43 -3.11
C ASN A 173 25.21 -10.95 -1.74
N ILE A 174 24.86 -10.25 -0.66
CA ILE A 174 25.14 -10.70 0.71
C ILE A 174 23.92 -10.48 1.62
N PHE A 175 23.62 -11.48 2.45
CA PHE A 175 22.51 -11.44 3.39
C PHE A 175 23.04 -11.30 4.82
N LEU A 176 22.48 -10.34 5.54
CA LEU A 176 22.80 -10.06 6.93
C LEU A 176 21.63 -10.37 7.83
N GLN A 177 21.94 -11.14 8.86
CA GLN A 177 21.00 -11.44 9.93
C GLN A 177 21.06 -10.33 10.97
N SER A 178 19.89 -9.92 11.45
CA SER A 178 19.75 -8.85 12.43
C SER A 178 20.57 -9.05 13.70
N ARG A 179 20.72 -10.31 14.14
CA ARG A 179 21.53 -10.66 15.32
C ARG A 179 23.00 -10.28 15.20
N ASN A 180 23.52 -10.06 13.98
CA ASN A 180 24.90 -9.68 13.74
C ASN A 180 25.06 -8.16 13.55
N ILE A 181 23.97 -7.40 13.44
CA ILE A 181 24.00 -5.96 13.15
C ILE A 181 24.18 -5.18 14.45
N ARG A 182 25.13 -4.24 14.46
CA ARG A 182 25.38 -3.33 15.57
C ARG A 182 24.87 -1.92 15.25
N TYR A 183 25.37 -1.32 14.18
CA TYR A 183 24.99 0.03 13.76
C TYR A 183 24.69 0.06 12.27
N VAL A 184 23.73 0.89 11.88
CA VAL A 184 23.38 1.15 10.49
C VAL A 184 23.66 2.62 10.26
N HIS A 185 24.59 2.92 9.35
CA HIS A 185 24.93 4.29 8.99
C HIS A 185 23.79 4.88 8.17
N VAL A 186 23.25 6.03 8.56
CA VAL A 186 22.19 6.68 7.78
C VAL A 186 22.83 7.59 6.75
N PRO A 187 22.55 7.41 5.45
CA PRO A 187 23.07 8.30 4.41
C PRO A 187 22.67 9.76 4.63
N GLU A 188 23.57 10.70 4.27
CA GLU A 188 23.37 12.14 4.54
C GLU A 188 22.24 12.77 3.72
N ASP A 189 21.88 12.16 2.58
CA ASP A 189 20.78 12.62 1.73
C ASP A 189 19.39 12.37 2.35
N ILE A 190 19.32 11.67 3.49
CA ILE A 190 18.06 11.31 4.16
C ILE A 190 17.84 12.17 5.40
N SER A 191 16.79 12.99 5.36
CA SER A 191 16.25 13.51 6.61
C SER A 191 15.47 12.41 7.34
N ILE A 192 16.04 11.92 8.44
CA ILE A 192 15.47 10.85 9.30
C ILE A 192 14.01 11.15 9.67
N LEU A 193 13.70 12.37 10.09
CA LEU A 193 12.35 12.75 10.50
C LEU A 193 11.35 12.70 9.33
N SER A 194 11.78 13.09 8.13
CA SER A 194 10.94 13.03 6.95
C SER A 194 10.67 11.59 6.51
N ALA A 195 11.69 10.74 6.58
CA ALA A 195 11.61 9.32 6.30
C ALA A 195 10.66 8.62 7.27
N ILE A 196 10.82 8.84 8.58
CA ILE A 196 9.94 8.26 9.60
C ILE A 196 8.49 8.71 9.40
N LYS A 197 8.25 10.01 9.16
CA LYS A 197 6.88 10.52 8.91
C LYS A 197 6.25 9.89 7.68
N LYS A 198 7.02 9.66 6.63
CA LYS A 198 6.58 8.99 5.40
C LYS A 198 6.17 7.53 5.68
N GLU A 199 6.97 6.80 6.46
CA GLU A 199 6.68 5.40 6.79
C GLU A 199 5.53 5.23 7.79
N ILE A 200 5.47 6.07 8.82
CA ILE A 200 4.37 6.04 9.80
C ILE A 200 3.06 6.52 9.15
N GLY A 201 3.13 7.52 8.25
CA GLY A 201 1.95 8.12 7.61
C GLY A 201 1.27 7.20 6.59
N GLY A 202 2.02 6.29 5.95
CA GLY A 202 1.49 5.35 4.95
C GLY A 202 0.66 4.21 5.54
N ASN A 203 0.82 3.93 6.84
CA ASN A 203 0.22 2.78 7.51
C ASN A 203 -0.79 3.17 8.59
N LYS A 204 -1.72 4.09 8.26
CA LYS A 204 -3.02 4.06 8.94
C LYS A 204 -3.75 2.80 8.50
N LYS A 205 -3.41 1.65 9.11
CA LYS A 205 -4.41 0.60 9.29
C LYS A 205 -5.61 1.32 9.88
N ARG A 206 -6.76 1.24 9.21
CA ARG A 206 -8.03 1.56 9.86
C ARG A 206 -8.03 0.71 11.12
N ILE A 207 -7.78 1.33 12.27
CA ILE A 207 -8.12 0.71 13.54
C ILE A 207 -9.62 0.49 13.36
N PRO A 208 -10.10 -0.76 13.30
CA PRO A 208 -11.53 -0.98 13.17
C PRO A 208 -12.14 -0.18 14.31
N ASP A 209 -13.07 0.73 13.99
CA ASP A 209 -13.83 1.46 15.01
C ASP A 209 -14.18 0.43 16.06
N LYS A 210 -13.67 0.63 17.29
CA LYS A 210 -14.01 -0.25 18.40
C LYS A 210 -15.52 -0.11 18.53
N LYS A 211 -16.28 -1.03 17.91
CA LYS A 211 -17.70 -1.18 18.18
C LYS A 211 -17.78 -1.21 19.70
N ALA A 212 -18.59 -0.33 20.27
CA ALA A 212 -18.74 -0.20 21.71
C ALA A 212 -18.95 -1.61 22.29
N VAL A 213 -17.88 -2.20 22.83
CA VAL A 213 -17.98 -3.48 23.50
C VAL A 213 -18.74 -3.16 24.75
N ASN A 214 -20.01 -3.57 24.80
CA ASN A 214 -20.81 -3.48 26.01
C ASN A 214 -19.98 -4.04 27.15
N SER A 215 -19.61 -3.18 28.09
CA SER A 215 -18.69 -3.56 29.16
C SER A 215 -19.23 -4.80 29.86
N SER A 216 -18.41 -5.86 29.89
CA SER A 216 -18.77 -7.14 30.49
C SER A 216 -19.31 -6.91 31.91
N ARG A 217 -20.31 -7.69 32.34
CA ARG A 217 -20.88 -7.62 33.70
C ARG A 217 -19.79 -7.63 34.77
N LYS A 218 -18.67 -8.33 34.53
CA LYS A 218 -17.51 -8.37 35.43
C LYS A 218 -16.85 -6.99 35.59
N VAL A 219 -16.67 -6.24 34.49
CA VAL A 219 -16.07 -4.90 34.50
C VAL A 219 -16.97 -3.91 35.23
N LYS A 220 -18.29 -3.97 35.00
CA LYS A 220 -19.26 -3.12 35.72
C LYS A 220 -19.29 -3.43 37.22
N LYS A 221 -19.23 -4.73 37.60
CA LYS A 221 -19.22 -5.14 39.01
C LYS A 221 -17.94 -4.68 39.72
N ALA A 222 -16.78 -4.82 39.08
CA ALA A 222 -15.51 -4.38 39.65
C ALA A 222 -15.46 -2.85 39.84
N LEU A 223 -15.97 -2.08 38.86
CA LEU A 223 -16.04 -0.63 38.98
C LEU A 223 -16.98 -0.20 40.11
N LYS A 224 -18.13 -0.86 40.25
CA LYS A 224 -19.05 -0.61 41.38
C LYS A 224 -18.37 -0.88 42.73
N GLN A 225 -17.74 -2.03 42.89
CA GLN A 225 -17.03 -2.39 44.12
C GLN A 225 -15.89 -1.42 44.45
N HIS A 226 -15.17 -0.95 43.43
CA HIS A 226 -14.14 0.06 43.60
C HIS A 226 -14.74 1.38 44.11
N MET A 227 -15.82 1.87 43.49
CA MET A 227 -16.50 3.10 43.94
C MET A 227 -17.06 2.97 45.35
N ASP A 228 -17.66 1.82 45.69
CA ASP A 228 -18.17 1.55 47.05
C ASP A 228 -17.02 1.53 48.08
N THR A 229 -15.85 1.02 47.70
CA THR A 229 -14.65 1.02 48.56
C THR A 229 -14.10 2.43 48.76
N VAL A 230 -14.01 3.23 47.69
CA VAL A 230 -13.55 4.62 47.77
C VAL A 230 -14.51 5.45 48.62
N ALA A 231 -15.82 5.28 48.45
CA ALA A 231 -16.82 5.97 49.26
C ALA A 231 -16.82 5.56 50.74
N SER A 232 -16.27 4.39 51.08
CA SER A 232 -16.10 3.95 52.48
C SER A 232 -14.82 4.48 53.15
N LEU A 233 -13.95 5.12 52.38
CA LEU A 233 -12.70 5.73 52.85
C LEU A 233 -12.83 7.26 53.08
N GLU A 234 -13.97 7.85 52.69
CA GLU A 234 -14.41 9.19 53.09
C GLU A 234 -15.30 9.13 54.33
#